data_AF-A0A210Q3M3-F1
#
_entry.id   AF-A0A210Q3M3-F1
#
_cell.length_a   1.000
_cell.length_b   1.000
_cell.length_c   1.000
_cell.angle_alpha   90.00
_cell.angle_beta   90.00
_cell.angle_gamma   90.00
#
_symmetry.space_group_name_H-M   'P 1'
#
loop_
_entity.id
_entity.type
_entity.pdbx_description
1 polymer ?
#
loop_
_entity_poly.entity_id
_entity_poly.type
_entity_poly.pdbx_seq_one_letter_code
_entity_poly.pdbx_strand_id
1 'polypeptide(L)'
;MAPTTADMIAGLKTCLVPHCIGNIVLALSYLVMKTFPPICSRLFEDCSLELKEWEWITFLGCIIVVKNRKQATIGAYINTTCLFAKVLCGFMFFRANSLYGILFGVACLFHFVFMPERMYTGPEMITYFRGPNLDEEIKRDRRVTWLVTFYVAWSPPCVSFANIFSELSAEYSLENLKFGKIDIAKYPEVAEKYRISASPMSRQLPTIVMLEGGEETMRKPYISPKGTVVRYIFNKENIIKDFELNIAYDKCKKNPLKPRKSEKEKAE
;
A
#
# COMPACT_ATOMS: atom_id res chain seq x y z
N MET A 1 -10.31 16.76 5.30
CA MET A 1 -9.48 16.77 6.52
C MET A 1 -8.04 16.90 6.05
N ALA A 2 -7.39 18.01 6.39
CA ALA A 2 -5.97 18.21 6.08
C ALA A 2 -5.14 17.18 6.88
N PRO A 3 -4.02 16.66 6.33
CA PRO A 3 -3.14 15.76 7.05
C PRO A 3 -2.62 16.44 8.31
N THR A 4 -2.53 15.71 9.43
CA THR A 4 -2.01 16.27 10.68
C THR A 4 -0.49 16.45 10.60
N THR A 5 0.09 17.31 11.44
CA THR A 5 1.54 17.52 11.50
C THR A 5 2.30 16.23 11.84
N ALA A 6 1.71 15.32 12.59
CA ALA A 6 2.25 13.99 12.86
C ALA A 6 2.28 13.10 11.60
N ASP A 7 1.22 13.15 10.77
CA ASP A 7 1.18 12.46 9.48
C ASP A 7 2.28 13.00 8.53
N MET A 8 2.54 14.31 8.56
CA MET A 8 3.61 14.95 7.77
C MET A 8 5.01 14.46 8.18
N ILE A 9 5.29 14.36 9.48
CA ILE A 9 6.59 13.91 10.00
C ILE A 9 6.81 12.41 9.75
N ALA A 10 5.77 11.58 9.90
CA ALA A 10 5.82 10.16 9.55
C ALA A 10 5.98 9.95 8.03
N GLY A 11 5.31 10.78 7.22
CA GLY A 11 5.51 10.85 5.78
C GLY A 11 6.95 11.22 5.41
N LEU A 12 7.58 12.15 6.12
CA LEU A 12 8.96 12.57 5.90
C LEU A 12 9.99 11.46 6.20
N LYS A 13 9.77 10.66 7.26
CA LYS A 13 10.59 9.47 7.55
C LYS A 13 10.44 8.39 6.46
N THR A 14 9.25 8.27 5.88
CA THR A 14 9.00 7.41 4.71
C THR A 14 9.72 7.92 3.45
N CYS A 15 10.07 9.22 3.37
CA CYS A 15 10.79 9.81 2.24
C CYS A 15 12.30 9.56 2.24
N LEU A 16 12.88 9.13 3.36
CA LEU A 16 14.32 8.82 3.45
C LEU A 16 14.72 7.47 2.82
N VAL A 17 13.77 6.79 2.18
CA VAL A 17 14.03 5.56 1.44
C VAL A 17 14.73 5.89 0.12
N PRO A 18 15.80 5.16 -0.27
CA PRO A 18 16.52 5.41 -1.53
C PRO A 18 15.63 5.54 -2.76
N HIS A 19 14.56 4.72 -2.84
CA HIS A 19 13.54 4.82 -3.89
C HIS A 19 12.88 6.20 -3.98
N CYS A 20 12.46 6.77 -2.86
CA CYS A 20 11.78 8.06 -2.81
C CYS A 20 12.74 9.20 -3.20
N ILE A 21 13.98 9.15 -2.71
CA ILE A 21 15.02 10.14 -3.07
C ILE A 21 15.28 10.08 -4.59
N GLY A 22 15.49 8.89 -5.15
CA GLY A 22 15.68 8.73 -6.59
C GLY A 22 14.49 9.21 -7.42
N ASN A 23 13.25 8.99 -6.95
CA ASN A 23 12.05 9.53 -7.59
C ASN A 23 12.05 11.06 -7.64
N ILE A 24 12.38 11.72 -6.53
CA ILE A 24 12.42 13.18 -6.43
C ILE A 24 13.54 13.75 -7.32
N VAL A 25 14.73 13.14 -7.28
CA VAL A 25 15.87 13.56 -8.12
C VAL A 25 15.51 13.50 -9.60
N LEU A 26 14.92 12.39 -10.06
CA LEU A 26 14.49 12.25 -11.44
C LEU A 26 13.34 13.21 -11.80
N ALA A 27 12.40 13.45 -10.89
CA ALA A 27 11.28 14.36 -11.08
C ALA A 27 11.68 15.85 -11.17
N LEU A 28 12.82 16.23 -10.59
CA LEU A 28 13.38 17.59 -10.63
C LEU A 28 14.54 17.74 -11.62
N SER A 29 15.01 16.63 -12.20
CA SER A 29 16.24 16.58 -12.99
C SER A 29 16.27 17.61 -14.12
N TYR A 30 15.22 17.74 -14.92
CA TYR A 30 15.17 18.71 -16.01
C TYR A 30 15.32 20.15 -15.50
N LEU A 31 14.53 20.51 -14.49
CA LEU A 31 14.55 21.86 -13.91
C LEU A 31 15.93 22.20 -13.34
N VAL A 32 16.53 21.27 -12.60
CA VAL A 32 17.86 21.46 -12.03
C VAL A 32 18.91 21.59 -13.13
N MET A 33 18.90 20.71 -14.13
CA MET A 33 19.88 20.74 -15.21
C MET A 33 19.77 21.98 -16.10
N LYS A 34 18.56 22.50 -16.30
CA LYS A 34 18.29 23.71 -17.10
C LYS A 34 18.61 25.00 -16.34
N THR A 35 18.39 25.04 -15.03
CA THR A 35 18.59 26.26 -14.21
C THR A 35 19.97 26.35 -13.56
N PHE A 36 20.68 25.25 -13.37
CA PHE A 36 22.01 25.24 -12.75
C PHE A 36 23.11 25.57 -13.78
N PRO A 37 23.74 26.76 -13.73
CA PRO A 37 24.57 27.26 -14.83
C PRO A 37 25.74 26.36 -15.25
N PRO A 38 26.48 25.69 -14.34
CA PRO A 38 27.59 24.82 -14.72
C PRO A 38 27.20 23.59 -15.55
N ILE A 39 25.99 23.06 -15.32
CA ILE A 39 25.47 21.92 -16.07
C ILE A 39 24.76 22.41 -17.32
N CYS A 40 23.96 23.47 -17.19
CA CYS A 40 23.16 23.99 -18.26
C CYS A 40 24.01 24.43 -19.46
N SER A 41 25.05 25.25 -19.23
CA SER A 41 25.94 25.77 -20.29
C SER A 41 26.64 24.70 -21.13
N ARG A 42 26.68 23.45 -20.66
CA ARG A 42 27.24 22.31 -21.40
C ARG A 42 26.20 21.51 -22.18
N LEU A 43 24.94 21.56 -21.76
CA LEU A 43 23.89 20.67 -22.25
C LEU A 43 22.81 21.39 -23.05
N PHE A 44 22.60 22.68 -22.78
CA PHE A 44 21.56 23.52 -23.36
C PHE A 44 22.15 24.84 -23.86
N GLU A 45 21.53 25.40 -24.89
CA GLU A 45 21.93 26.71 -25.45
C GLU A 45 21.58 27.85 -24.49
N ASP A 46 20.38 27.79 -23.87
CA ASP A 46 19.89 28.77 -22.90
C ASP A 46 19.64 28.16 -21.52
N CYS A 47 19.90 28.94 -20.47
CA CYS A 47 19.71 28.54 -19.06
C CYS A 47 18.48 29.16 -18.39
N SER A 48 17.61 29.76 -19.19
CA SER A 48 16.30 30.23 -18.76
C SER A 48 15.21 29.22 -19.15
N LEU A 49 14.15 29.17 -18.35
CA LEU A 49 12.95 28.43 -18.69
C LEU A 49 12.12 29.26 -19.68
N GLU A 50 11.81 28.68 -20.82
CA GLU A 50 10.93 29.31 -21.82
C GLU A 50 9.50 29.43 -21.26
N LEU A 51 8.73 30.38 -21.79
CA LEU A 51 7.32 30.56 -21.40
C LEU A 51 6.51 29.26 -21.54
N LYS A 52 6.73 28.49 -22.62
CA LYS A 52 6.07 27.20 -22.85
C LYS A 52 6.39 26.18 -21.75
N GLU A 53 7.62 26.17 -21.25
CA GLU A 53 8.03 25.27 -20.18
C GLU A 53 7.32 25.64 -18.86
N TRP A 54 7.21 26.95 -18.57
CA TRP A 54 6.43 27.47 -17.45
C TRP A 54 4.93 27.12 -17.55
N GLU A 55 4.34 27.23 -18.74
CA GLU A 55 2.96 26.84 -19.00
C GLU A 55 2.74 25.35 -18.69
N TRP A 56 3.64 24.47 -19.13
CA TRP A 56 3.54 23.03 -18.87
C TRP A 56 3.74 22.67 -17.39
N ILE A 57 4.68 23.32 -16.70
CA ILE A 57 4.89 23.14 -15.26
C ILE A 57 3.64 23.56 -14.48
N THR A 58 3.05 24.70 -14.86
CA THR A 58 1.82 25.21 -14.22
C THR A 58 0.65 24.27 -14.46
N PHE A 59 0.47 23.80 -15.70
CA PHE A 59 -0.55 22.83 -16.05
C PHE A 59 -0.40 21.51 -15.27
N LEU A 60 0.84 21.01 -15.15
CA LEU A 60 1.16 19.86 -14.32
C LEU A 60 0.78 20.11 -12.85
N GLY A 61 1.08 21.29 -12.30
CA GLY A 61 0.66 21.70 -10.95
C GLY A 61 -0.85 21.57 -10.74
N CYS A 62 -1.66 22.04 -11.69
CA CYS A 62 -3.11 21.86 -11.64
C CYS A 62 -3.53 20.38 -11.66
N ILE A 63 -2.92 19.56 -12.52
CA ILE A 63 -3.21 18.11 -12.58
C ILE A 63 -2.88 17.43 -11.25
N ILE A 64 -1.72 17.73 -10.67
CA ILE A 64 -1.27 17.16 -9.39
C ILE A 64 -2.30 17.47 -8.30
N VAL A 65 -2.78 18.72 -8.20
CA VAL A 65 -3.80 19.11 -7.21
C VAL A 65 -5.10 18.34 -7.41
N VAL A 66 -5.60 18.28 -8.66
CA VAL A 66 -6.87 17.61 -8.97
C VAL A 66 -6.80 16.11 -8.73
N LYS A 67 -5.74 15.45 -9.18
CA LYS A 67 -5.55 13.99 -9.05
C LYS A 67 -5.30 13.58 -7.60
N ASN A 68 -4.54 14.37 -6.85
CA ASN A 68 -4.20 14.03 -5.48
C ASN A 68 -5.26 14.40 -4.44
N ARG A 69 -6.35 15.08 -4.82
CA ARG A 69 -7.43 15.48 -3.89
C ARG A 69 -8.04 14.32 -3.08
N LYS A 70 -7.91 13.08 -3.57
CA LYS A 70 -8.48 11.86 -2.97
C LYS A 70 -7.45 10.97 -2.27
N GLN A 71 -6.17 11.30 -2.31
CA GLN A 71 -5.14 10.47 -1.68
C GLN A 71 -5.26 10.53 -0.15
N ALA A 72 -5.03 9.39 0.50
CA ALA A 72 -5.12 9.27 1.96
C ALA A 72 -3.74 9.41 2.64
N THR A 73 -2.68 9.05 1.92
CA THR A 73 -1.33 8.96 2.45
C THR A 73 -0.40 9.91 1.70
N ILE A 74 0.57 10.47 2.43
CA ILE A 74 1.58 11.37 1.88
C ILE A 74 2.51 10.63 0.91
N GLY A 75 2.84 9.36 1.20
CA GLY A 75 3.63 8.53 0.29
C GLY A 75 2.97 8.38 -1.09
N ALA A 76 1.66 8.09 -1.14
CA ALA A 76 0.93 7.99 -2.40
C ALA A 76 0.85 9.34 -3.14
N TYR A 77 0.74 10.45 -2.40
CA TYR A 77 0.80 11.80 -2.97
C TYR A 77 2.16 12.05 -3.66
N ILE A 78 3.26 11.74 -2.98
CA ILE A 78 4.62 11.96 -3.49
C ILE A 78 4.89 11.07 -4.70
N ASN A 79 4.54 9.78 -4.65
CA ASN A 79 4.72 8.86 -5.77
C ASN A 79 3.93 9.32 -7.01
N THR A 80 2.66 9.72 -6.83
CA THR A 80 1.82 10.24 -7.93
C THR A 80 2.40 11.52 -8.52
N THR A 81 2.86 12.43 -7.65
CA THR A 81 3.48 13.71 -8.06
C THR A 81 4.77 13.48 -8.83
N CYS A 82 5.66 12.61 -8.33
CA CYS A 82 6.92 12.27 -8.99
C CYS A 82 6.67 11.59 -10.33
N LEU A 83 5.67 10.71 -10.44
CA LEU A 83 5.31 10.07 -11.70
C LEU A 83 4.95 11.10 -12.78
N PHE A 84 4.02 12.01 -12.50
CA PHE A 84 3.63 13.02 -13.49
C PHE A 84 4.76 14.01 -13.80
N ALA A 85 5.56 14.38 -12.80
CA ALA A 85 6.73 15.23 -13.00
C ALA A 85 7.81 14.57 -13.87
N LYS A 86 8.06 13.26 -13.69
CA LYS A 86 8.97 12.49 -14.55
C LYS A 86 8.48 12.43 -15.99
N VAL A 87 7.17 12.25 -16.22
CA VAL A 87 6.59 12.27 -17.56
C VAL A 87 6.83 13.63 -18.23
N LEU A 88 6.60 14.73 -17.50
CA LEU A 88 6.89 16.07 -18.02
C LEU A 88 8.39 16.27 -18.28
N CYS A 89 9.27 15.86 -17.36
CA CYS A 89 10.72 15.93 -17.56
C CYS A 89 11.16 15.16 -18.81
N GLY A 90 10.64 13.95 -19.00
CA GLY A 90 10.92 13.16 -20.20
C GLY A 90 10.50 13.90 -21.47
N PHE A 91 9.29 14.45 -21.50
CA PHE A 91 8.81 15.25 -22.63
C PHE A 91 9.70 16.47 -22.90
N MET A 92 10.10 17.20 -21.85
CA MET A 92 10.99 18.36 -21.95
C MET A 92 12.39 17.98 -22.47
N PHE A 93 12.97 16.89 -21.96
CA PHE A 93 14.24 16.37 -22.48
C PHE A 93 14.15 15.96 -23.95
N PHE A 94 13.07 15.25 -24.36
CA PHE A 94 12.87 14.88 -25.76
C PHE A 94 12.75 16.09 -26.69
N ARG A 95 12.09 17.17 -26.22
CA ARG A 95 12.01 18.43 -26.97
C ARG A 95 13.37 19.11 -27.09
N ALA A 96 14.19 19.11 -26.03
CA ALA A 96 15.51 19.73 -26.05
C ALA A 96 16.47 18.96 -26.97
N ASN A 97 16.54 17.63 -26.82
CA ASN A 97 17.29 16.74 -27.69
C ASN A 97 16.79 15.30 -27.51
N SER A 98 16.47 14.60 -28.59
CA SER A 98 15.98 13.22 -28.52
C SER A 98 16.94 12.27 -27.78
N LEU A 99 18.26 12.50 -27.85
CA LEU A 99 19.24 11.71 -27.10
C LEU A 99 19.07 11.87 -25.58
N TYR A 100 18.85 13.09 -25.09
CA TYR A 100 18.65 13.33 -23.65
C TYR A 100 17.34 12.70 -23.16
N GLY A 101 16.29 12.72 -23.98
CA GLY A 101 15.04 12.02 -23.70
C GLY A 101 15.24 10.51 -23.53
N ILE A 102 16.02 9.89 -24.42
CA ILE A 102 16.36 8.47 -24.36
C ILE A 102 17.18 8.16 -23.10
N LEU A 103 18.23 8.95 -22.82
CA LEU A 103 19.06 8.78 -21.62
C LEU A 103 18.24 8.91 -20.33
N PHE A 104 17.32 9.86 -20.27
CA PHE A 104 16.39 10.00 -19.15
C PHE A 104 15.46 8.80 -19.01
N GLY A 105 14.95 8.27 -20.12
CA GLY A 105 14.15 7.04 -20.14
C GLY A 105 14.93 5.84 -19.59
N VAL A 106 16.19 5.67 -19.99
CA VAL A 106 17.09 4.63 -19.46
C VAL A 106 17.36 4.83 -17.97
N ALA A 107 17.57 6.06 -17.52
CA ALA A 107 17.76 6.37 -16.09
C ALA A 107 16.51 6.05 -15.27
N CYS A 108 15.32 6.34 -15.79
CA CYS A 108 14.05 5.95 -15.16
C CYS A 108 13.88 4.43 -15.07
N LEU A 109 14.24 3.69 -16.13
CA LEU A 109 14.21 2.23 -16.13
C LEU A 109 15.22 1.65 -15.12
N PHE A 110 16.43 2.19 -15.09
CA PHE A 110 17.45 1.80 -14.11
C PHE A 110 16.95 2.03 -12.69
N HIS A 111 16.38 3.21 -12.38
CA HIS A 111 15.80 3.49 -11.07
C HIS A 111 14.69 2.48 -10.70
N PHE A 112 13.81 2.14 -11.64
CA PHE A 112 12.75 1.16 -11.41
C PHE A 112 13.30 -0.25 -11.10
N VAL A 113 14.33 -0.70 -11.82
CA VAL A 113 14.91 -2.04 -11.66
C VAL A 113 15.76 -2.15 -10.39
N PHE A 114 16.62 -1.17 -10.14
CA PHE A 114 17.61 -1.23 -9.04
C PHE A 114 17.08 -0.68 -7.72
N MET A 115 16.05 0.18 -7.77
CA MET A 115 15.42 0.74 -6.59
C MET A 115 13.91 0.52 -6.67
N PRO A 116 13.40 -0.72 -6.59
CA PRO A 116 11.96 -0.96 -6.56
C PRO A 116 11.33 -0.37 -5.29
N GLU A 117 10.02 -0.10 -5.36
CA GLU A 117 9.26 0.25 -4.16
C GLU A 117 9.37 -0.89 -3.12
N ARG A 118 9.44 -0.55 -1.83
CA ARG A 118 9.61 -1.54 -0.76
C ARG A 118 8.45 -2.53 -0.79
N MET A 119 8.70 -3.74 -1.27
CA MET A 119 7.88 -4.91 -0.95
C MET A 119 8.42 -5.53 0.33
N TYR A 120 7.53 -5.95 1.22
CA TYR A 120 7.94 -6.67 2.43
C TYR A 120 8.61 -7.98 1.99
N THR A 121 9.88 -8.19 2.34
CA THR A 121 10.67 -9.38 1.98
C THR A 121 10.94 -10.29 3.18
N GLY A 122 10.38 -9.98 4.35
CA GLY A 122 10.53 -10.79 5.56
C GLY A 122 9.65 -12.06 5.54
N PRO A 123 9.74 -12.89 6.59
CA PRO A 123 8.88 -14.06 6.73
C PRO A 123 7.42 -13.62 6.93
N GLU A 124 6.51 -14.06 6.06
CA GLU A 124 5.06 -13.86 6.25
C GLU A 124 4.42 -15.11 6.87
N MET A 125 3.64 -14.93 7.93
CA MET A 125 2.91 -16.00 8.62
C MET A 125 1.42 -15.91 8.26
N ILE A 126 1.14 -16.00 6.96
CA ILE A 126 -0.20 -15.83 6.40
C ILE A 126 -0.73 -17.13 5.81
N THR A 127 -1.92 -17.51 6.23
CA THR A 127 -2.67 -18.59 5.58
C THR A 127 -3.43 -18.05 4.38
N TYR A 128 -3.15 -18.60 3.20
CA TYR A 128 -3.86 -18.26 1.97
C TYR A 128 -5.03 -19.21 1.77
N PHE A 129 -6.25 -18.69 1.92
CA PHE A 129 -7.46 -19.46 1.70
C PHE A 129 -7.67 -19.65 0.19
N ARG A 130 -7.69 -20.91 -0.25
CA ARG A 130 -7.77 -21.31 -1.67
C ARG A 130 -9.11 -21.98 -2.04
N GLY A 131 -10.19 -21.64 -1.35
CA GLY A 131 -11.50 -22.20 -1.64
C GLY A 131 -12.66 -21.39 -1.07
N PRO A 132 -13.90 -21.76 -1.47
CA PRO A 132 -15.13 -21.14 -0.97
C PRO A 132 -15.37 -21.37 0.54
N ASN A 133 -14.75 -22.39 1.12
CA ASN A 133 -15.07 -22.90 2.45
C ASN A 133 -14.33 -22.17 3.58
N LEU A 134 -14.20 -20.86 3.49
CA LEU A 134 -13.51 -20.03 4.48
C LEU A 134 -14.05 -20.27 5.90
N ASP A 135 -15.37 -20.30 6.08
CA ASP A 135 -15.98 -20.47 7.40
C ASP A 135 -15.77 -21.86 7.99
N GLU A 136 -15.72 -22.90 7.17
CA GLU A 136 -15.43 -24.26 7.65
C GLU A 136 -14.01 -24.32 8.21
N GLU A 137 -13.06 -23.69 7.52
CA GLU A 137 -11.66 -23.66 7.92
C GLU A 137 -11.45 -22.84 9.21
N ILE A 138 -12.13 -21.69 9.33
CA ILE A 138 -12.13 -20.88 10.55
C ILE A 138 -12.81 -21.65 11.71
N LYS A 139 -13.97 -22.26 11.46
CA LYS A 139 -14.77 -22.93 12.51
C LYS A 139 -14.20 -24.28 12.93
N ARG A 140 -13.24 -24.85 12.19
CA ARG A 140 -12.53 -26.10 12.51
C ARG A 140 -11.79 -26.04 13.85
N ASP A 141 -11.28 -24.86 14.22
CA ASP A 141 -10.72 -24.62 15.55
C ASP A 141 -11.13 -23.24 16.08
N ARG A 142 -12.29 -23.22 16.76
CA ARG A 142 -12.85 -22.01 17.39
C ARG A 142 -11.96 -21.39 18.48
N ARG A 143 -10.89 -22.08 18.90
CA ARG A 143 -9.91 -21.53 19.86
C ARG A 143 -8.92 -20.57 19.20
N VAL A 144 -8.83 -20.58 17.87
CA VAL A 144 -7.95 -19.72 17.09
C VAL A 144 -8.69 -18.43 16.75
N THR A 145 -8.10 -17.30 17.11
CA THR A 145 -8.49 -15.99 16.62
C THR A 145 -7.86 -15.76 15.25
N TRP A 146 -8.66 -15.32 14.29
CA TRP A 146 -8.23 -15.06 12.92
C TRP A 146 -8.39 -13.60 12.56
N LEU A 147 -7.33 -12.99 12.04
CA LEU A 147 -7.41 -11.71 11.32
C LEU A 147 -7.35 -12.00 9.82
N VAL A 148 -8.48 -11.85 9.13
CA VAL A 148 -8.61 -12.21 7.70
C VAL A 148 -8.75 -10.96 6.86
N THR A 149 -7.92 -10.85 5.82
CA THR A 149 -8.02 -9.81 4.79
C THR A 149 -8.68 -10.35 3.53
N PHE A 150 -9.77 -9.70 3.14
CA PHE A 150 -10.46 -9.88 1.87
C PHE A 150 -9.91 -8.86 0.88
N TYR A 151 -9.33 -9.35 -0.21
CA TYR A 151 -8.61 -8.52 -1.18
C TYR A 151 -8.90 -8.95 -2.61
N VAL A 152 -8.45 -8.14 -3.56
CA VAL A 152 -8.36 -8.50 -4.98
C VAL A 152 -6.99 -8.08 -5.51
N ALA A 153 -6.38 -8.90 -6.36
CA ALA A 153 -4.99 -8.71 -6.79
C ALA A 153 -4.76 -7.44 -7.63
N TRP A 154 -5.77 -6.96 -8.36
CA TRP A 154 -5.65 -5.81 -9.26
C TRP A 154 -5.93 -4.46 -8.58
N SER A 155 -6.39 -4.44 -7.32
CA SER A 155 -6.77 -3.21 -6.63
C SER A 155 -5.56 -2.53 -5.99
N PRO A 156 -5.19 -1.29 -6.38
CA PRO A 156 -4.02 -0.62 -5.83
C PRO A 156 -4.03 -0.48 -4.30
N PRO A 157 -5.16 -0.13 -3.63
CA PRO A 157 -5.25 -0.15 -2.18
C PRO A 157 -4.90 -1.50 -1.54
N CYS A 158 -5.25 -2.63 -2.19
CA CYS A 158 -4.92 -3.96 -1.69
C CYS A 158 -3.43 -4.27 -1.84
N VAL A 159 -2.83 -3.88 -2.96
CA VAL A 159 -1.38 -4.05 -3.21
C VAL A 159 -0.57 -3.27 -2.18
N SER A 160 -0.90 -2.00 -1.95
CA SER A 160 -0.22 -1.19 -0.93
C SER A 160 -0.40 -1.76 0.48
N PHE A 161 -1.58 -2.29 0.78
CA PHE A 161 -1.86 -2.86 2.10
C PHE A 161 -1.17 -4.21 2.35
N ALA A 162 -0.86 -4.99 1.31
CA ALA A 162 -0.29 -6.33 1.44
C ALA A 162 1.01 -6.34 2.26
N ASN A 163 1.89 -5.34 2.08
CA ASN A 163 3.14 -5.23 2.83
C ASN A 163 2.90 -5.02 4.34
N ILE A 164 1.96 -4.13 4.68
CA ILE A 164 1.59 -3.85 6.08
C ILE A 164 1.03 -5.11 6.74
N PHE A 165 0.16 -5.83 6.04
CA PHE A 165 -0.43 -7.05 6.56
C PHE A 165 0.61 -8.18 6.76
N SER A 166 1.60 -8.25 5.86
CA SER A 166 2.70 -9.23 5.97
C SER A 166 3.59 -8.92 7.18
N GLU A 167 3.95 -7.65 7.39
CA GLU A 167 4.70 -7.20 8.56
C GLU A 167 3.94 -7.50 9.87
N LEU A 168 2.64 -7.19 9.92
CA LEU A 168 1.80 -7.51 11.08
C LEU A 168 1.73 -9.02 11.35
N SER A 169 1.63 -9.84 10.30
CA SER A 169 1.61 -11.29 10.45
C SER A 169 2.90 -11.84 11.06
N ALA A 170 4.05 -11.27 10.68
CA ALA A 170 5.35 -11.69 11.19
C ALA A 170 5.51 -11.35 12.68
N GLU A 171 4.97 -10.20 13.10
CA GLU A 171 5.09 -9.72 14.48
C GLU A 171 4.10 -10.37 15.45
N TYR A 172 2.87 -10.62 14.99
CA TYR A 172 1.76 -10.99 15.86
C TYR A 172 1.28 -12.44 15.70
N SER A 173 1.75 -13.19 14.71
CA SER A 173 1.27 -14.55 14.52
C SER A 173 1.69 -15.47 15.67
N LEU A 174 0.71 -16.24 16.15
CA LEU A 174 0.85 -17.31 17.14
C LEU A 174 0.01 -18.51 16.67
N GLU A 175 0.11 -19.66 17.35
CA GLU A 175 -0.71 -20.84 17.02
C GLU A 175 -2.23 -20.58 17.17
N ASN A 176 -2.62 -19.71 18.11
CA ASN A 176 -3.99 -19.25 18.38
C ASN A 176 -4.31 -17.85 17.86
N LEU A 177 -3.37 -17.15 17.22
CA LEU A 177 -3.62 -15.87 16.55
C LEU A 177 -3.05 -15.93 15.15
N LYS A 178 -3.91 -16.17 14.16
CA LYS A 178 -3.49 -16.41 12.78
C LYS A 178 -3.94 -15.31 11.85
N PHE A 179 -3.13 -15.08 10.82
CA PHE A 179 -3.40 -14.12 9.77
C PHE A 179 -3.81 -14.87 8.51
N GLY A 180 -4.85 -14.37 7.85
CA GLY A 180 -5.46 -15.01 6.68
C GLY A 180 -5.66 -14.04 5.52
N LYS A 181 -5.55 -14.53 4.30
CA LYS A 181 -5.87 -13.77 3.08
C LYS A 181 -6.78 -14.59 2.17
N ILE A 182 -7.80 -13.94 1.62
CA ILE A 182 -8.67 -14.53 0.59
C ILE A 182 -8.90 -13.55 -0.56
N ASP A 183 -8.73 -14.06 -1.78
CA ASP A 183 -8.97 -13.32 -3.02
C ASP A 183 -10.44 -13.43 -3.41
N ILE A 184 -11.23 -12.40 -3.14
CA ILE A 184 -12.66 -12.41 -3.41
C ILE A 184 -13.01 -12.21 -4.89
N ALA A 185 -12.02 -11.88 -5.74
CA ALA A 185 -12.23 -11.93 -7.19
C ALA A 185 -12.24 -13.37 -7.71
N LYS A 186 -11.56 -14.29 -7.01
CA LYS A 186 -11.56 -15.72 -7.33
C LYS A 186 -12.71 -16.47 -6.67
N TYR A 187 -13.14 -16.02 -5.50
CA TYR A 187 -14.18 -16.66 -4.67
C TYR A 187 -15.34 -15.67 -4.41
N PRO A 188 -16.15 -15.33 -5.42
CA PRO A 188 -17.24 -14.36 -5.30
C PRO A 188 -18.32 -14.78 -4.29
N GLU A 189 -18.52 -16.08 -4.08
CA GLU A 189 -19.44 -16.62 -3.08
C GLU A 189 -19.05 -16.22 -1.64
N VAL A 190 -17.75 -16.12 -1.37
CA VAL A 190 -17.27 -15.63 -0.07
C VAL A 190 -17.52 -14.13 0.05
N ALA A 191 -17.35 -13.39 -1.04
CA ALA A 191 -17.64 -11.96 -1.10
C ALA A 191 -19.12 -11.69 -0.77
N GLU A 192 -20.03 -12.45 -1.38
CA GLU A 192 -21.47 -12.34 -1.13
C GLU A 192 -21.82 -12.65 0.31
N LYS A 193 -21.27 -13.76 0.86
CA LYS A 193 -21.52 -14.19 2.23
C LYS A 193 -21.08 -13.14 3.27
N TYR A 194 -19.91 -12.55 3.08
CA TYR A 194 -19.37 -11.51 3.95
C TYR A 194 -19.89 -10.10 3.60
N ARG A 195 -20.75 -10.00 2.58
CA ARG A 195 -21.33 -8.75 2.05
C ARG A 195 -20.26 -7.72 1.65
N ILE A 196 -19.21 -8.19 0.99
CA ILE A 196 -18.08 -7.40 0.52
C ILE A 196 -18.18 -7.22 -1.00
N SER A 197 -18.26 -5.98 -1.45
CA SER A 197 -18.29 -5.67 -2.89
C SER A 197 -16.88 -5.61 -3.47
N ALA A 198 -16.61 -6.50 -4.43
CA ALA A 198 -15.37 -6.52 -5.23
C ALA A 198 -15.32 -5.50 -6.38
N SER A 199 -16.35 -4.65 -6.53
CA SER A 199 -16.42 -3.68 -7.63
C SER A 199 -15.27 -2.66 -7.55
N PRO A 200 -14.64 -2.27 -8.69
CA PRO A 200 -13.64 -1.20 -8.71
C PRO A 200 -14.15 0.15 -8.20
N MET A 201 -15.47 0.37 -8.24
CA MET A 201 -16.11 1.59 -7.74
C MET A 201 -16.42 1.54 -6.24
N SER A 202 -16.34 0.36 -5.63
CA SER A 202 -16.50 0.15 -4.20
C SER A 202 -15.31 0.69 -3.41
N ARG A 203 -15.56 1.22 -2.21
CA ARG A 203 -14.52 1.60 -1.24
C ARG A 203 -14.33 0.57 -0.14
N GLN A 204 -14.89 -0.62 -0.30
CA GLN A 204 -14.84 -1.67 0.71
C GLN A 204 -13.49 -2.40 0.73
N LEU A 205 -12.71 -2.34 -0.36
CA LEU A 205 -11.45 -3.08 -0.45
C LEU A 205 -10.22 -2.23 -0.08
N PRO A 206 -9.23 -2.82 0.63
CA PRO A 206 -9.30 -4.13 1.29
C PRO A 206 -10.31 -4.12 2.45
N THR A 207 -10.88 -5.27 2.80
CA THR A 207 -11.65 -5.44 4.04
C THR A 207 -10.87 -6.35 4.98
N ILE A 208 -10.71 -5.96 6.24
CA ILE A 208 -10.11 -6.76 7.30
C ILE A 208 -11.21 -7.12 8.28
N VAL A 209 -11.28 -8.40 8.66
CA VAL A 209 -12.24 -8.93 9.62
C VAL A 209 -11.49 -9.71 10.70
N MET A 210 -11.79 -9.41 11.96
CA MET A 210 -11.37 -10.23 13.10
C MET A 210 -12.47 -11.24 13.42
N LEU A 211 -12.08 -12.49 13.55
CA LEU A 211 -12.94 -13.62 13.81
C LEU A 211 -12.48 -14.30 15.10
N GLU A 212 -13.30 -14.26 16.14
CA GLU A 212 -13.05 -14.93 17.42
C GLU A 212 -14.15 -15.97 17.67
N GLY A 213 -13.80 -17.19 18.07
CA GLY A 213 -14.79 -18.26 18.25
C GLY A 213 -15.49 -18.70 16.95
N GLY A 214 -14.99 -18.26 15.79
CA GLY A 214 -15.59 -18.47 14.48
C GLY A 214 -16.68 -17.47 14.09
N GLU A 215 -16.83 -16.37 14.84
CA GLU A 215 -17.79 -15.31 14.55
C GLU A 215 -17.08 -13.97 14.37
N GLU A 216 -17.64 -13.10 13.52
CA GLU A 216 -17.08 -11.78 13.23
C GLU A 216 -17.24 -10.85 14.44
N THR A 217 -16.13 -10.38 15.01
CA THR A 217 -16.13 -9.43 16.14
C THR A 217 -15.89 -8.00 15.69
N MET A 218 -15.09 -7.80 14.64
CA MET A 218 -14.76 -6.47 14.13
C MET A 218 -14.46 -6.49 12.65
N ARG A 219 -14.83 -5.40 11.95
CA ARG A 219 -14.48 -5.18 10.54
C ARG A 219 -14.01 -3.76 10.24
N LYS A 220 -13.09 -3.64 9.28
CA LYS A 220 -12.67 -2.38 8.66
C LYS A 220 -12.58 -2.54 7.14
N PRO A 221 -13.05 -1.58 6.33
CA PRO A 221 -13.73 -0.35 6.74
C PRO A 221 -15.13 -0.63 7.31
N TYR A 222 -15.60 0.26 8.19
CA TYR A 222 -16.95 0.16 8.74
C TYR A 222 -18.00 0.52 7.68
N ILE A 223 -19.07 -0.26 7.62
CA ILE A 223 -20.22 0.01 6.75
C ILE A 223 -21.35 0.54 7.62
N SER A 224 -21.78 1.77 7.36
CA SER A 224 -22.88 2.37 8.11
C SER A 224 -24.20 1.64 7.86
N PRO A 225 -25.19 1.76 8.75
CA PRO A 225 -26.53 1.18 8.52
C PRO A 225 -27.20 1.69 7.24
N LYS A 226 -26.77 2.85 6.73
CA LYS A 226 -27.21 3.43 5.45
C LYS A 226 -26.49 2.86 4.23
N GLY A 227 -25.65 1.83 4.41
CA GLY A 227 -24.85 1.21 3.36
C GLY A 227 -23.63 2.02 2.91
N THR A 228 -23.31 3.13 3.59
CA THR A 228 -22.16 3.97 3.23
C THR A 228 -20.89 3.43 3.88
N VAL A 229 -19.85 3.24 3.06
CA VAL A 229 -18.52 2.83 3.55
C VAL A 229 -17.81 4.02 4.17
N VAL A 230 -17.50 3.93 5.46
CA VAL A 230 -16.70 4.94 6.16
C VAL A 230 -15.25 4.78 5.75
N ARG A 231 -14.63 5.86 5.27
CA ARG A 231 -13.24 5.85 4.83
C ARG A 231 -12.34 5.43 5.98
N TYR A 232 -11.50 4.43 5.72
CA TYR A 232 -10.49 3.94 6.66
C TYR A 232 -9.09 4.13 6.07
N ILE A 233 -8.12 4.48 6.91
CA ILE A 233 -6.72 4.65 6.52
C ILE A 233 -5.96 3.40 6.98
N PHE A 234 -5.54 2.58 6.02
CA PHE A 234 -4.77 1.36 6.26
C PHE A 234 -3.29 1.69 6.50
N ASN A 235 -2.94 1.95 7.75
CA ASN A 235 -1.57 2.00 8.23
C ASN A 235 -1.41 1.02 9.40
N LYS A 236 -0.17 0.71 9.77
CA LYS A 236 0.15 -0.28 10.80
C LYS A 236 -0.47 0.11 12.15
N GLU A 237 -0.35 1.39 12.51
CA GLU A 237 -0.77 1.93 13.80
C GLU A 237 -2.30 1.85 13.99
N ASN A 238 -3.08 2.24 12.99
CA ASN A 238 -4.54 2.19 13.05
C ASN A 238 -5.03 0.76 13.14
N ILE A 239 -4.36 -0.20 12.51
CA ILE A 239 -4.76 -1.60 12.55
C ILE A 239 -4.47 -2.19 13.92
N ILE A 240 -3.26 -1.97 14.46
CA ILE A 240 -2.90 -2.41 15.81
C ILE A 240 -3.87 -1.84 16.84
N LYS A 241 -4.21 -0.55 16.71
CA LYS A 241 -5.12 0.15 17.63
C LYS A 241 -6.55 -0.36 17.50
N ASP A 242 -7.11 -0.33 16.29
CA ASP A 242 -8.54 -0.61 16.09
C ASP A 242 -8.86 -2.08 16.34
N PHE A 243 -8.00 -3.01 15.90
CA PHE A 243 -8.18 -4.44 16.13
C PHE A 243 -7.59 -4.91 17.48
N GLU A 244 -7.11 -3.98 18.31
CA GLU A 244 -6.53 -4.25 19.63
C GLU A 244 -5.49 -5.38 19.61
N LEU A 245 -4.62 -5.40 18.58
CA LEU A 245 -3.74 -6.54 18.32
C LEU A 245 -2.81 -6.87 19.48
N ASN A 246 -2.33 -5.86 20.22
CA ASN A 246 -1.51 -6.07 21.42
C ASN A 246 -2.29 -6.84 22.50
N ILE A 247 -3.56 -6.50 22.72
CA ILE A 247 -4.42 -7.14 23.71
C ILE A 247 -4.72 -8.59 23.28
N ALA A 248 -5.08 -8.78 22.01
CA ALA A 248 -5.34 -10.10 21.44
C ALA A 248 -4.10 -11.01 21.53
N TYR A 249 -2.92 -10.47 21.21
CA TYR A 249 -1.64 -11.16 21.28
C TYR A 249 -1.27 -11.56 22.71
N ASP A 250 -1.37 -10.65 23.67
CA ASP A 250 -1.08 -10.95 25.08
C ASP A 250 -2.04 -11.99 25.66
N LYS A 251 -3.33 -11.90 25.31
CA LYS A 251 -4.35 -12.89 25.68
C LYS A 251 -4.03 -14.27 25.12
N CYS A 252 -3.61 -14.33 23.86
CA CYS A 252 -3.22 -15.57 23.18
C CYS A 252 -1.92 -16.16 23.75
N LYS A 253 -0.93 -15.32 24.04
CA LYS A 253 0.36 -15.71 24.63
C LYS A 253 0.21 -16.27 26.05
N LYS A 254 -0.71 -15.72 26.85
CA LYS A 254 -1.03 -16.23 28.19
C LYS A 254 -1.83 -17.54 28.18
N ASN A 255 -2.54 -17.83 27.08
CA ASN A 255 -3.39 -19.01 26.94
C ASN A 255 -2.99 -19.83 25.69
N PRO A 256 -1.79 -20.42 25.66
CA PRO A 256 -1.33 -21.20 24.51
C PRO A 256 -2.25 -22.40 24.26
N LEU A 257 -2.37 -22.81 22.99
CA LEU A 257 -3.14 -24.00 22.64
C LEU A 257 -2.45 -25.23 23.23
N LYS A 258 -3.23 -26.05 23.93
CA LYS A 258 -2.76 -27.40 24.26
C LYS A 258 -2.79 -28.23 22.97
N PRO A 259 -1.74 -29.02 22.67
CA PRO A 259 -1.69 -29.89 21.50
C PRO A 259 -2.90 -30.82 21.49
N ARG A 260 -3.49 -31.05 20.31
CA ARG A 260 -4.64 -31.96 20.17
C ARG A 260 -4.18 -33.39 20.48
N LYS A 261 -5.05 -34.21 21.12
CA LYS A 261 -4.75 -35.63 21.45
C LYS A 261 -4.20 -36.42 20.26
N SER A 262 -4.66 -36.13 19.04
CA SER A 262 -4.21 -36.75 17.78
C SER A 262 -2.75 -36.46 17.38
N GLU A 263 -2.12 -35.42 17.93
CA GLU A 263 -0.70 -35.11 17.70
C GLU A 263 0.19 -35.79 18.75
N LYS A 264 -0.34 -36.12 19.93
CA LYS A 264 0.38 -36.89 20.95
C LYS A 264 0.58 -38.35 20.52
N GLU A 265 -0.43 -38.97 19.90
CA GLU A 265 -0.33 -40.35 19.39
C GLU A 265 0.58 -40.51 18.16
N LYS A 266 1.04 -39.42 17.54
CA LYS A 266 2.00 -39.46 16.42
C LYS A 266 3.44 -39.17 16.85
N ALA A 267 3.64 -38.77 18.11
CA ALA A 267 4.94 -38.40 18.67
C ALA A 267 5.46 -39.44 19.68
N GLU A 268 4.68 -40.48 19.98
CA GLU A 268 5.08 -41.75 20.62
C GLU A 268 5.24 -42.83 19.55
#